data_AF-A0A972H2D6-F1
#
_entry.id   AF-A0A972H2D6-F1
#
_cell.length_a   1.000
_cell.length_b   1.000
_cell.length_c   1.000
_cell.angle_alpha   90.00
_cell.angle_beta   90.00
_cell.angle_gamma   90.00
#
_symmetry.space_group_name_H-M   'P 1'
#
loop_
_entity.id
_entity.type
_entity.pdbx_description
1 polymer ?
#
loop_
_entity_poly.entity_id
_entity_poly.type
_entity_poly.pdbx_seq_one_letter_code
_entity_poly.pdbx_strand_id
1 'polypeptide(L)'
;MPAIVGAINVISVSGVFNVGDVGIISPTTYSKTYAGGGSFNSGETLNVNNSSSVINVYDSEAFEQTEIVVPQNQGIGEGDKKE
;
A
#
# COMPACT_ATOMS: atom_id res chain seq x y z
N MET A 1 -14.09 -11.88 -18.45
CA MET A 1 -14.41 -10.59 -19.08
C MET A 1 -13.17 -10.22 -19.90
N PRO A 2 -13.29 -9.79 -21.16
CA PRO A 2 -12.12 -9.42 -21.97
C PRO A 2 -11.90 -7.91 -21.95
N ALA A 3 -10.73 -7.49 -21.46
CA ALA A 3 -10.26 -6.12 -21.56
C ALA A 3 -9.28 -5.95 -22.72
N ILE A 4 -9.52 -4.95 -23.58
CA ILE A 4 -8.58 -4.52 -24.62
C ILE A 4 -7.97 -3.20 -24.16
N VAL A 5 -6.64 -3.18 -24.06
CA VAL A 5 -5.87 -2.07 -23.48
C VAL A 5 -4.88 -1.57 -24.53
N GLY A 6 -4.81 -0.25 -24.70
CA GLY A 6 -3.82 0.42 -25.56
C GLY A 6 -2.45 0.57 -24.89
N ALA A 7 -1.60 1.42 -25.45
CA ALA A 7 -0.29 1.70 -24.85
C ALA A 7 -0.42 2.53 -23.56
N ILE A 8 0.33 2.16 -22.52
CA ILE A 8 0.37 2.89 -21.24
C ILE A 8 1.83 3.14 -20.89
N ASN A 9 2.13 4.38 -20.50
CA ASN A 9 3.39 4.74 -19.88
C ASN A 9 3.16 5.05 -18.40
N VAL A 10 3.85 4.31 -17.53
CA VAL A 10 3.78 4.46 -16.08
C VAL A 10 5.12 4.97 -15.58
N ILE A 11 5.12 6.14 -14.94
CA ILE A 11 6.34 6.78 -14.44
C ILE A 11 6.64 6.35 -13.00
N SER A 12 5.60 6.24 -12.15
CA SER A 12 5.72 5.61 -10.83
C SER A 12 4.36 5.15 -10.33
N VAL A 13 4.35 4.05 -9.57
CA VAL A 13 3.18 3.52 -8.86
C VAL A 13 3.64 3.09 -7.48
N SER A 14 2.87 3.47 -6.46
CA SER A 14 2.97 2.91 -5.12
C SER A 14 1.65 2.23 -4.77
N GLY A 15 1.67 0.91 -4.54
CA GLY A 15 0.46 0.11 -4.33
C GLY A 15 0.08 -0.67 -5.59
N VAL A 16 -1.21 -0.77 -5.90
CA VAL A 16 -1.69 -1.66 -6.96
C VAL A 16 -2.14 -0.84 -8.17
N PHE A 17 -1.57 -1.16 -9.33
CA PHE A 17 -1.99 -0.66 -10.63
C PHE A 17 -2.41 -1.84 -11.50
N ASN A 18 -3.70 -1.90 -11.83
CA ASN A 18 -4.25 -2.92 -12.71
C ASN A 18 -4.86 -2.28 -13.94
N VAL A 19 -4.75 -2.98 -15.07
CA VAL A 19 -5.33 -2.54 -16.32
C VAL A 19 -6.07 -3.70 -16.97
N GLY A 20 -7.33 -3.44 -17.29
CA GLY A 20 -8.29 -4.45 -17.69
C GLY A 20 -9.12 -4.95 -16.52
N ASP A 21 -9.70 -6.14 -16.67
CA ASP A 21 -10.68 -6.63 -15.73
C ASP A 21 -10.03 -7.13 -14.43
N VAL A 22 -10.57 -6.70 -13.30
CA VAL A 22 -10.08 -7.01 -11.96
C VAL A 22 -11.23 -7.52 -11.11
N GLY A 23 -10.98 -8.61 -10.37
CA GLY A 23 -11.94 -9.21 -9.43
C GLY A 23 -12.00 -8.48 -8.09
N ILE A 24 -11.11 -8.81 -7.16
CA ILE A 24 -11.04 -8.18 -5.83
C ILE A 24 -9.58 -7.82 -5.56
N ILE A 25 -9.32 -6.60 -5.08
CA ILE A 25 -8.00 -6.16 -4.63
C ILE A 25 -8.14 -5.65 -3.20
N SER A 26 -7.34 -6.20 -2.28
CA SER A 26 -7.26 -5.75 -0.90
C SER A 26 -5.81 -5.46 -0.52
N PRO A 27 -5.21 -4.35 -0.99
CA PRO A 27 -3.83 -4.05 -0.66
C PRO A 27 -3.75 -3.41 0.72
N THR A 28 -2.89 -3.95 1.58
CA THR A 28 -2.52 -3.36 2.85
C THR A 28 -1.07 -2.91 2.77
N THR A 29 -0.77 -1.70 3.24
CA THR A 29 0.59 -1.15 3.21
C THR A 29 0.92 -0.48 4.53
N TYR A 30 2.08 -0.83 5.08
CA TYR A 30 2.65 -0.18 6.24
C TYR A 30 4.05 0.31 5.87
N SER A 31 4.34 1.57 6.18
CA SER A 31 5.66 2.13 6.01
C SER A 31 6.01 2.95 7.23
N LYS A 32 7.03 2.53 7.97
CA LYS A 32 7.71 3.38 8.95
C LYS A 32 8.94 3.96 8.27
N THR A 33 9.05 5.28 8.27
CA THR A 33 10.13 5.96 7.56
C THR A 33 10.71 7.04 8.44
N TYR A 34 12.00 6.94 8.70
CA TYR A 34 12.79 7.91 9.43
C TYR A 34 13.86 8.47 8.51
N ALA A 35 14.06 9.78 8.55
CA ALA A 35 15.01 10.49 7.71
C ALA A 35 15.82 11.48 8.51
N GLY A 36 17.11 11.54 8.19
CA GLY A 36 18.06 12.49 8.77
C GLY A 36 18.22 13.72 7.91
N GLY A 37 19.20 14.54 8.25
CA GLY A 37 19.47 15.71 7.45
C GLY A 37 19.95 15.33 6.03
N GLY A 38 19.43 16.03 5.03
CA GLY A 38 19.71 15.75 3.61
C GLY A 38 18.97 14.56 3.00
N SER A 39 17.90 14.08 3.63
CA SER A 39 17.11 12.93 3.13
C SER A 39 16.02 13.33 2.12
N PHE A 40 15.51 12.33 1.39
CA PHE A 40 14.40 12.42 0.43
C PHE A 40 14.48 13.52 -0.62
N ASN A 41 15.69 13.91 -1.00
CA ASN A 41 15.87 14.84 -2.12
C ASN A 41 15.59 14.12 -3.44
N SER A 42 14.78 14.76 -4.30
CA SER A 42 14.45 14.29 -5.65
C SER A 42 14.67 15.44 -6.64
N GLY A 43 15.32 15.17 -7.77
CA GLY A 43 15.62 16.20 -8.78
C GLY A 43 16.91 15.90 -9.57
N GLU A 44 17.14 16.63 -10.65
CA GLU A 44 18.27 16.38 -11.57
C GLU A 44 19.59 17.05 -11.13
N THR A 45 19.53 18.18 -10.44
CA THR A 45 20.72 18.81 -9.82
C THR A 45 20.37 19.24 -8.40
N LEU A 46 21.06 18.66 -7.42
CA LEU A 46 20.81 18.88 -6.00
C LEU A 46 22.13 19.18 -5.28
N ASN A 47 22.22 20.36 -4.67
CA ASN A 47 23.32 20.73 -3.78
C ASN A 47 22.80 20.75 -2.34
N VAL A 48 23.03 19.66 -1.62
CA VAL A 48 22.49 19.46 -0.26
C VAL A 48 23.66 19.53 0.72
N ASN A 49 23.72 20.61 1.49
CA ASN A 49 24.69 20.77 2.57
C ASN A 49 23.97 20.49 3.89
N ASN A 50 24.34 19.40 4.55
CA ASN A 50 23.74 19.03 5.81
C ASN A 50 24.78 18.97 6.94
N SER A 51 24.38 19.44 8.12
CA SER A 51 25.17 19.41 9.36
C SER A 51 24.87 18.13 10.17
N SER A 52 25.41 18.02 11.39
CA SER A 52 25.13 16.86 12.27
C SER A 52 23.61 16.68 12.47
N SER A 53 23.10 15.50 12.11
CA SER A 53 21.69 15.13 12.35
C SER A 53 21.62 13.87 13.19
N VAL A 54 20.82 13.91 14.24
CA VAL A 54 20.58 12.77 15.12
C VAL A 54 19.11 12.43 15.05
N ILE A 55 18.80 11.16 14.76
CA ILE A 55 17.43 10.64 14.75
C ILE A 55 17.32 9.70 15.95
N ASN A 56 16.50 10.07 16.92
CA ASN A 56 16.15 9.18 18.02
C ASN A 56 14.73 8.67 17.80
N VAL A 57 14.60 7.36 17.69
CA VAL A 57 13.31 6.68 17.52
C VAL A 57 13.07 5.85 18.77
N TYR A 58 12.00 6.16 19.48
CA TYR A 58 11.52 5.38 20.62
C TYR A 58 10.14 4.86 20.27
N ASP A 59 10.05 3.56 19.99
CA ASP A 59 8.77 2.90 19.70
C ASP A 59 8.23 2.28 20.99
N SER A 60 6.95 2.52 21.29
CA SER A 60 6.22 1.80 22.34
C SER A 60 5.08 1.07 21.65
N GLU A 61 5.25 -0.23 21.46
CA GLU A 61 4.32 -1.07 20.71
C GLU A 61 2.97 -1.17 21.44
N ALA A 62 2.11 -0.15 21.31
CA ALA A 62 0.73 -0.13 21.81
C ALA A 62 -0.30 -0.11 20.67
N PHE A 63 0.13 0.22 19.45
CA PHE A 63 -0.71 0.27 18.26
C PHE A 63 0.07 -0.22 17.04
N GLU A 64 0.57 -1.45 17.11
CA GLU A 64 0.92 -2.18 15.89
C GLU A 64 -0.38 -2.60 15.20
N GLN A 65 -0.47 -2.39 13.89
CA GLN A 65 -1.77 -2.44 13.22
C GLN A 65 -2.38 -3.84 13.27
N THR A 66 -3.53 -3.95 13.95
CA THR A 66 -4.40 -5.11 13.94
C THR A 66 -4.79 -5.46 12.50
N GLU A 67 -4.50 -6.69 12.06
CA GLU A 67 -5.08 -7.25 10.85
C GLU A 67 -6.61 -7.10 10.89
N ILE A 68 -7.19 -6.40 9.91
CA ILE A 68 -8.61 -6.57 9.62
C ILE A 68 -8.74 -7.91 8.91
N VAL A 69 -8.99 -8.98 9.66
CA VAL A 69 -9.44 -10.26 9.11
C VAL A 69 -10.79 -10.00 8.45
N VAL A 70 -10.81 -9.89 7.12
CA VAL A 70 -12.06 -9.83 6.36
C VAL A 70 -12.81 -11.14 6.64
N PRO A 71 -14.05 -11.12 7.15
CA PRO A 71 -14.80 -12.34 7.34
C PRO A 71 -14.95 -13.02 5.99
N GLN A 72 -14.43 -14.25 5.87
CA GLN A 72 -14.75 -15.08 4.72
C GLN A 72 -16.27 -15.23 4.70
N ASN A 73 -16.89 -14.70 3.64
CA ASN A 73 -18.30 -14.85 3.36
C ASN A 73 -18.65 -16.35 3.46
N GLN A 74 -19.23 -16.77 4.59
CA GLN A 74 -19.75 -18.12 4.73
C GLN A 74 -20.78 -18.29 3.63
N GLY A 75 -20.55 -19.28 2.78
CA GLY A 75 -21.38 -19.57 1.62
C GLY A 75 -22.85 -19.52 1.98
N ILE A 76 -23.61 -18.86 1.11
CA ILE A 76 -25.06 -18.92 1.01
C ILE A 76 -25.60 -20.25 1.55
N GLY A 77 -26.22 -20.21 2.73
CA GLY A 77 -27.00 -21.32 3.24
C GLY A 77 -28.10 -21.61 2.24
N GLU A 78 -27.93 -22.72 1.53
CA GLU A 78 -28.89 -23.29 0.61
C GLU A 78 -30.23 -23.40 1.34
N GLY A 79 -31.23 -22.68 0.83
CA GLY A 79 -32.57 -22.72 1.38
C GLY A 79 -33.15 -24.11 1.24
N ASP A 80 -33.12 -24.88 2.33
CA ASP A 80 -34.01 -26.01 2.51
C ASP A 80 -35.43 -25.48 2.58
N LYS A 81 -36.08 -25.52 1.41
CA LYS A 81 -37.51 -25.37 1.22
C LYS A 81 -38.21 -26.33 2.18
N LYS A 82 -38.83 -25.79 3.22
CA LYS A 82 -39.91 -26.47 3.92
C LYS A 82 -41.22 -26.00 3.29
N GLU A 83 -41.73 -26.83 2.39
CA GLU A 83 -43.13 -27.18 2.11
C GLU A 83 -43.21 -27.93 0.77
#